data_AF-A0A9D1J9P5-F1
#
_entry.id   AF-A0A9D1J9P5-F1
#
_cell.length_a   1.000
_cell.length_b   1.000
_cell.length_c   1.000
_cell.angle_alpha   90.00
_cell.angle_beta   90.00
_cell.angle_gamma   90.00
#
_symmetry.space_group_name_H-M   'P 1'
#
loop_
_entity.id
_entity.type
_entity.pdbx_description
1 polymer ?
#
loop_
_entity_poly.entity_id
_entity_poly.type
_entity_poly.pdbx_seq_one_letter_code
_entity_poly.pdbx_strand_id
1 'polypeptide(L)' 'MYPITRKEKLADRIFLMDVKAPRVARYCLPGQFIIAKIDEAGERIPLTICDYDR' A
#
# COMPACT_ATOMS: atom_id res chain seq x y z
N MET A 1 -9.53 -7.57 -4.73
CA MET A 1 -9.44 -6.18 -4.24
C MET A 1 -8.92 -6.21 -2.80
N TYR A 2 -8.10 -5.23 -2.43
CA TYR A 2 -7.59 -5.08 -1.05
C TYR A 2 -8.26 -3.83 -0.42
N PRO A 3 -8.93 -3.94 0.74
CA PRO A 3 -9.61 -2.80 1.32
C PRO A 3 -8.62 -1.85 2.02
N ILE A 4 -8.89 -0.55 1.93
CA ILE A 4 -8.17 0.51 2.67
C ILE A 4 -8.83 0.63 4.05
N THR A 5 -8.07 0.40 5.11
CA THR A 5 -8.57 0.42 6.50
C THR A 5 -8.37 1.77 7.17
N ARG A 6 -7.37 2.55 6.73
CA ARG A 6 -7.09 3.91 7.19
C ARG A 6 -6.56 4.74 6.03
N LYS A 7 -6.91 6.03 6.02
CA LYS A 7 -6.35 7.02 5.10
C LYS A 7 -6.13 8.33 5.83
N GLU A 8 -4.95 8.90 5.68
CA GLU A 8 -4.58 10.17 6.33
C GLU A 8 -3.83 11.07 5.34
N LYS A 9 -4.10 12.38 5.38
CA LYS A 9 -3.35 13.38 4.61
C LYS A 9 -2.22 13.91 5.49
N LEU A 10 -0.97 13.58 5.15
CA LEU A 10 0.19 14.00 5.92
C LEU A 10 0.64 15.43 5.55
N ALA A 11 0.55 15.79 4.27
CA ALA A 11 0.92 17.10 3.74
C ALA A 11 0.16 17.36 2.43
N ASP A 12 0.43 18.49 1.76
CA ASP A 12 -0.14 18.71 0.44
C ASP A 12 0.34 17.62 -0.54
N ARG A 13 -0.62 16.97 -1.20
CA ARG A 13 -0.40 15.82 -2.11
C ARG A 13 0.24 14.55 -1.51
N ILE A 14 0.45 14.48 -0.19
CA ILE A 14 1.03 13.29 0.48
C ILE A 14 -0.02 12.62 1.35
N PHE A 15 -0.24 11.32 1.12
CA PHE A 15 -1.24 10.52 1.83
C PHE A 15 -0.62 9.22 2.35
N LEU A 16 -0.95 8.89 3.60
CA LEU A 16 -0.71 7.58 4.20
C LEU A 16 -1.96 6.73 4.03
N MET A 17 -1.80 5.46 3.68
CA MET A 17 -2.91 4.50 3.58
C MET A 17 -2.51 3.15 4.18
N ASP A 18 -3.35 2.64 5.07
CA ASP A 18 -3.24 1.26 5.55
C ASP A 18 -4.13 0.38 4.68
N VAL A 19 -3.56 -0.70 4.16
CA VAL A 19 -4.23 -1.62 3.23
C VAL A 19 -4.23 -3.02 3.82
N LYS A 20 -5.40 -3.65 3.91
CA LYS A 20 -5.51 -5.02 4.42
C LYS A 20 -5.02 -6.03 3.38
N ALA A 21 -3.75 -6.39 3.47
CA ALA A 21 -3.11 -7.38 2.60
C ALA A 21 -2.33 -8.43 3.42
N PRO A 22 -2.99 -9.43 4.02
CA PRO A 22 -2.38 -10.36 5.00
C PRO A 22 -1.15 -11.10 4.45
N ARG A 23 -1.21 -11.51 3.18
CA ARG A 23 -0.08 -12.18 2.52
C ARG A 23 1.12 -11.26 2.36
N VAL A 24 0.93 -9.98 2.06
CA VAL A 24 2.05 -9.02 1.91
C VAL A 24 2.64 -8.72 3.28
N ALA A 25 1.80 -8.38 4.25
CA ALA A 25 2.22 -8.03 5.61
C ALA A 25 3.02 -9.16 6.29
N ARG A 26 2.62 -10.43 6.08
CA ARG A 26 3.32 -11.59 6.65
C ARG A 26 4.74 -11.80 6.12
N TYR A 27 5.01 -11.46 4.86
CA TYR A 27 6.26 -11.83 4.18
C TYR A 27 7.16 -10.65 3.80
N CYS A 28 6.67 -9.41 3.88
CA CYS A 28 7.46 -8.26 3.49
C CYS A 28 8.68 -8.05 4.40
N LEU A 29 9.74 -7.53 3.80
CA LEU A 29 11.01 -7.19 4.44
C LEU A 29 11.38 -5.73 4.13
N PRO A 30 12.23 -5.09 4.95
CA PRO A 30 12.70 -3.73 4.70
C PRO A 30 13.31 -3.57 3.30
N GLY A 31 12.98 -2.45 2.63
CA GLY A 31 13.43 -2.14 1.27
C GLY A 31 12.56 -2.75 0.16
N GLN A 32 11.55 -3.56 0.48
CA GLN A 32 10.59 -4.07 -0.50
C GLN A 32 9.46 -3.07 -0.79
N PHE A 33 8.82 -3.27 -1.94
CA PHE A 33 7.71 -2.46 -2.43
C PHE A 33 6.64 -3.36 -3.05
N ILE A 34 5.44 -2.81 -3.23
CA ILE A 34 4.34 -3.44 -3.95
C ILE A 34 4.15 -2.82 -5.33
N ILE A 35 3.51 -3.55 -6.23
CA ILE A 35 2.93 -2.98 -7.45
C ILE A 35 1.43 -2.80 -7.23
N ALA A 36 0.97 -1.56 -7.21
CA ALA A 36 -0.43 -1.20 -7.07
C ALA A 36 -1.08 -0.93 -8.43
N LYS A 37 -2.37 -1.26 -8.53
CA LYS A 37 -3.23 -0.96 -9.68
C LYS A 37 -4.62 -0.63 -9.16
N ILE A 38 -5.21 0.47 -9.63
CA ILE A 38 -6.49 0.96 -9.10
C ILE A 38 -7.70 0.17 -9.61
N ASP A 39 -7.70 -0.20 -10.88
CA ASP A 39 -8.80 -0.92 -11.55
C ASP A 39 -8.30 -1.72 -12.78
N GLU A 40 -9.19 -2.12 -13.69
CA GLU A 40 -8.84 -2.87 -14.90
C GLU A 40 -8.10 -2.07 -15.96
N ALA A 41 -8.35 -0.76 -16.08
CA ALA A 41 -7.73 0.11 -17.08
C ALA A 41 -6.50 0.86 -16.54
N GLY A 42 -6.38 0.99 -15.21
CA GLY A 42 -5.33 1.75 -14.55
C GLY A 42 -3.94 1.16 -14.74
N GLU A 43 -2.93 2.03 -14.64
CA GLU A 43 -1.53 1.65 -14.75
C GLU A 43 -1.02 0.96 -13.47
N ARG A 44 0.10 0.25 -13.61
CA ARG A 44 0.81 -0.41 -12.50
C ARG A 44 1.90 0.52 -11.98
N ILE A 45 1.81 0.91 -10.72
CA ILE A 45 2.78 1.82 -10.08
C ILE A 45 3.47 1.15 -8.89
N PRO A 46 4.79 1.35 -8.70
CA PRO A 46 5.49 0.86 -7.53
C PRO A 46 5.24 1.77 -6.32
N LEU A 47 4.93 1.18 -5.16
CA LEU A 47 4.77 1.88 -3.88
C LEU A 47 5.52 1.14 -2.78
N THR A 48 6.37 1.86 -2.04
CA THR A 48 7.17 1.31 -0.94
C THR A 48 6.28 0.92 0.25
N ILE A 49 6.63 -0.17 0.93
CA ILE A 49 5.99 -0.54 2.19
C ILE A 49 6.68 0.24 3.31
N CYS A 50 5.95 1.19 3.91
CA CYS A 50 6.49 2.03 4.99
C CYS A 50 6.44 1.35 6.36
N ASP A 51 5.42 0.53 6.61
CA ASP A 51 5.22 -0.23 7.85
C ASP A 51 4.26 -1.40 7.61
N TYR A 52 4.17 -2.35 8.54
CA TYR A 52 3.26 -3.49 8.48
C TYR A 52 2.95 -4.09 9.85
N ASP A 53 1.71 -4.56 10.04
CA ASP A 53 1.28 -5.36 11.19
C ASP A 53 1.05 -6.83 10.76
N ARG A 54 1.56 -7.78 11.54
CA ARG A 54 1.65 -9.21 11.18
C ARG A 54 0.47 -10.04 11.65
#